data_AF-A0A0D0SSN9-F1
#
_entry.id   AF-A0A0D0SSN9-F1
#
_cell.length_a   1.000
_cell.length_b   1.000
_cell.length_c   1.000
_cell.angle_alpha   90.00
_cell.angle_beta   90.00
_cell.angle_gamma   90.00
#
_symmetry.space_group_name_H-M   'P 1'
#
loop_
_entity.id
_entity.type
_entity.pdbx_description
1 polymer ?
#
loop_
_entity_poly.entity_id
_entity_poly.type
_entity_poly.pdbx_seq_one_letter_code
_entity_poly.pdbx_strand_id
1 'polypeptide(L)' 'MSLLSNREAIGLSIEELSNRLASLYNTKLSPEVIKQIETKKVKLGNEEVQILAEFFNTTTDDLI' A
#
# COMPACT_ATOMS: atom_id res chain seq x y z
N MET A 1 6.54 10.60 0.63
CA MET A 1 5.17 10.99 0.26
C MET A 1 4.27 10.23 1.22
N SER A 2 3.05 9.82 0.88
CA SER A 2 2.26 8.93 1.73
C SER A 2 1.57 7.89 0.86
N LEU A 3 1.23 6.74 1.44
CA LEU A 3 0.55 5.67 0.70
C LEU A 3 -0.71 6.14 -0.03
N LEU A 4 -1.49 7.02 0.61
CA LEU A 4 -2.64 7.70 0.02
C LEU A 4 -2.24 8.49 -1.24
N SER A 5 -1.22 9.33 -1.16
CA SER A 5 -0.75 10.15 -2.29
C SER A 5 -0.27 9.29 -3.46
N ASN A 6 0.42 8.19 -3.18
CA ASN A 6 0.88 7.26 -4.22
C ASN A 6 -0.29 6.55 -4.88
N ARG A 7 -1.29 6.11 -4.09
CA ARG A 7 -2.52 5.52 -4.61
C ARG A 7 -3.33 6.50 -5.46
N GLU A 8 -3.48 7.74 -5.01
CA GLU A 8 -4.16 8.80 -5.76
C GLU A 8 -3.41 9.15 -7.05
N ALA A 9 -2.07 9.15 -7.04
CA ALA A 9 -1.25 9.41 -8.23
C ALA A 9 -1.46 8.37 -9.33
N ILE A 10 -1.68 7.10 -8.98
CA ILE A 10 -1.99 6.02 -9.93
C ILE A 10 -3.50 5.88 -10.21
N GLY A 11 -4.34 6.66 -9.54
CA GLY A 11 -5.80 6.65 -9.72
C GLY A 11 -6.48 5.34 -9.29
N LEU A 12 -5.83 4.51 -8.46
CA LEU A 12 -6.41 3.24 -8.03
C LEU A 12 -7.29 3.40 -6.79
N SER A 13 -8.39 2.66 -6.76
CA SER A 13 -9.18 2.50 -5.55
C SER A 13 -8.47 1.58 -4.56
N ILE A 14 -8.78 1.67 -3.27
CA ILE A 14 -8.20 0.80 -2.23
C ILE A 14 -8.45 -0.68 -2.55
N GLU A 15 -9.65 -1.01 -3.06
CA GLU A 15 -10.01 -2.36 -3.49
C GLU A 15 -9.16 -2.83 -4.68
N GLU A 16 -8.96 -1.98 -5.69
CA GLU A 16 -8.12 -2.32 -6.84
C GLU A 16 -6.65 -2.48 -6.44
N LEU A 17 -6.14 -1.60 -5.58
CA LEU A 17 -4.80 -1.70 -5.04
C LEU A 17 -4.64 -3.03 -4.31
N SER A 18 -5.55 -3.34 -3.39
CA SER A 18 -5.54 -4.60 -2.64
C SER A 18 -5.58 -5.82 -3.57
N ASN A 19 -6.46 -5.79 -4.58
CA ASN A 19 -6.63 -6.92 -5.50
C ASN A 19 -5.39 -7.12 -6.39
N ARG A 20 -4.80 -6.03 -6.91
CA ARG A 20 -3.54 -6.10 -7.65
C ARG A 20 -2.38 -6.57 -6.77
N LEU A 21 -2.30 -6.05 -5.55
CA LEU A 21 -1.28 -6.47 -4.60
C LEU A 21 -1.42 -7.94 -4.27
N ALA A 22 -2.62 -8.43 -3.95
CA ALA A 22 -2.88 -9.85 -3.69
C ALA A 22 -2.64 -10.75 -4.91
N SER A 23 -2.84 -10.22 -6.12
CA SER A 23 -2.62 -10.95 -7.36
C SER A 23 -1.14 -11.01 -7.78
N LEU A 24 -0.34 -9.99 -7.44
CA LEU A 24 1.08 -9.90 -7.80
C LEU A 24 1.99 -10.40 -6.67
N TYR A 25 1.58 -10.16 -5.44
CA TYR A 25 2.30 -10.48 -4.22
C TYR A 25 1.38 -11.32 -3.33
N ASN A 26 1.93 -12.33 -2.67
CA ASN A 26 1.16 -13.13 -1.72
C ASN A 26 1.01 -12.39 -0.38
N THR A 27 0.32 -11.24 -0.40
CA THR A 27 0.22 -10.30 0.71
C THR A 27 -1.13 -10.41 1.44
N LYS A 28 -1.12 -10.04 2.73
CA LYS A 28 -2.31 -9.90 3.57
C LYS A 28 -2.88 -8.49 3.58
N LEU A 29 -2.44 -7.62 2.67
CA LEU A 29 -2.91 -6.25 2.50
C LEU A 29 -4.34 -6.23 1.92
N SER A 30 -5.32 -6.54 2.76
CA SER A 30 -6.73 -6.38 2.46
C SER A 30 -7.12 -4.89 2.39
N PRO A 31 -8.25 -4.54 1.73
CA PRO A 31 -8.68 -3.16 1.58
C PRO A 31 -8.83 -2.44 2.94
N GLU A 32 -9.32 -3.15 3.95
CA GLU A 32 -9.44 -2.63 5.31
C GLU A 32 -8.09 -2.28 5.93
N VAL A 33 -7.07 -3.12 5.73
CA VAL A 33 -5.72 -2.89 6.27
C VAL A 33 -5.11 -1.66 5.61
N ILE A 34 -5.22 -1.55 4.28
CA ILE A 34 -4.76 -0.38 3.52
C ILE A 34 -5.44 0.90 4.03
N LYS A 35 -6.76 0.87 4.24
CA LYS A 35 -7.49 2.02 4.80
C LYS A 35 -7.05 2.39 6.22
N GLN A 36 -6.73 1.39 7.06
CA GLN A 36 -6.19 1.62 8.39
C GLN A 36 -4.78 2.24 8.35
N ILE A 37 -3.97 1.86 7.36
CA ILE A 37 -2.65 2.44 7.11
C ILE A 37 -2.78 3.90 6.64
N GLU A 38 -3.66 4.18 5.67
CA GLU A 38 -3.91 5.56 5.19
C GLU A 38 -4.41 6.48 6.31
N THR A 39 -5.22 5.93 7.23
CA THR A 39 -5.73 6.66 8.40
C THR A 39 -4.75 6.66 9.57
N LYS A 40 -3.52 6.16 9.39
CA LYS A 40 -2.46 6.04 10.40
C LYS A 40 -2.88 5.29 11.69
N LYS A 41 -3.92 4.46 11.59
CA LYS A 41 -4.40 3.60 12.70
C LYS A 41 -3.53 2.38 12.90
N VAL A 42 -2.92 1.88 11.83
CA VAL A 42 -1.99 0.75 11.81
C VAL A 42 -0.71 1.18 11.12
N LYS A 43 0.43 0.77 11.68
CA LYS A 43 1.71 0.90 10.99
C LYS A 43 1.89 -0.28 10.04
N LEU A 44 2.41 0.00 8.85
CA LEU A 44 2.85 -1.03 7.93
C LEU A 44 3.95 -1.89 8.55
N GLY A 45 3.85 -3.21 8.40
CA GLY A 45 4.98 -4.10 8.62
C GLY A 45 6.05 -3.90 7.55
N ASN A 46 7.32 -4.17 7.87
CA ASN A 46 8.43 -3.99 6.92
C ASN A 46 8.21 -4.75 5.60
N GLU A 47 7.61 -5.94 5.64
CA GLU A 47 7.29 -6.73 4.45
C GLU A 47 6.25 -6.03 3.58
N GLU A 48 5.16 -5.51 4.19
CA GLU A 48 4.18 -4.72 3.46
C GLU A 48 4.76 -3.42 2.89
N VAL A 49 5.61 -2.71 3.63
CA VAL A 49 6.29 -1.50 3.12
C VAL A 49 7.12 -1.84 1.88
N GLN A 50 7.87 -2.95 1.90
CA GLN A 50 8.67 -3.38 0.74
C GLN A 50 7.80 -3.69 -0.48
N ILE A 51 6.73 -4.47 -0.29
CA ILE A 51 5.80 -4.82 -1.38
C ILE A 51 5.18 -3.55 -2.00
N LEU A 52 4.78 -2.59 -1.17
CA LEU A 52 4.21 -1.34 -1.63
C LEU A 52 5.28 -0.47 -2.31
N ALA A 53 6.49 -0.41 -1.78
CA ALA A 53 7.62 0.30 -2.39
C ALA A 53 7.92 -0.25 -3.79
N GLU A 54 7.98 -1.57 -3.94
CA GLU A 54 8.17 -2.24 -5.23
C GLU A 54 6.99 -1.97 -6.19
N PHE A 55 5.75 -2.09 -5.71
CA PHE A 55 4.55 -1.86 -6.52
C PHE A 55 4.45 -0.43 -7.04
N PHE A 56 4.70 0.56 -6.17
CA PHE A 56 4.65 1.98 -6.52
C PHE A 56 5.96 2.47 -7.16
N ASN A 57 6.96 1.60 -7.30
CA ASN A 57 8.32 1.95 -7.74
C ASN A 57 8.87 3.16 -6.97
N THR A 58 8.65 3.18 -5.65
CA THR A 58 9.07 4.23 -4.72
C THR A 58 9.95 3.63 -3.62
N THR A 59 10.58 4.47 -2.81
CA THR A 59 11.37 4.03 -1.66
C THR A 59 10.49 3.77 -0.44
N THR A 60 10.87 2.81 0.40
CA THR A 60 10.20 2.52 1.67
C THR A 60 10.11 3.74 2.59
N ASP A 61 11.12 4.61 2.58
CA ASP A 61 11.16 5.89 3.31
C ASP A 61 10.01 6.84 2.93
N ASP A 62 9.49 6.66 1.72
CA ASP A 62 8.44 7.51 1.16
C ASP A 62 7.02 7.06 1.59
N LEU A 63 6.92 5.90 2.25
CA LEU A 63 5.67 5.24 2.67
C LEU A 63 5.45 5.20 4.20
N ILE A 64 6.45 5.61 5.00
CA ILE A 64 6.45 5.52 6.47
C ILE A 64 6.06 6.87 7.11
#